data_AF-A0AAW9EFN4-F1
#
_entry.id   AF-A0AAW9EFN4-F1
#
_cell.length_a   1.000
_cell.length_b   1.000
_cell.length_c   1.000
_cell.angle_alpha   90.00
_cell.angle_beta   90.00
_cell.angle_gamma   90.00
#
_symmetry.space_group_name_H-M   'P 1'
#
loop_
_entity.id
_entity.type
_entity.pdbx_description
1 polymer ?
#
loop_
_entity_poly.entity_id
_entity_poly.type
_entity_poly.pdbx_seq_one_letter_code
_entity_poly.pdbx_strand_id
1 'polypeptide(L)'
;MVERQSPAPFDASSHPDIRISAISCASVSLLKQLGAWQHVLAMRSAPYLTLETWEEDNAHVIFDAKSLGLPELGYMVENRILQ
;
A
#
# COMPACT_ATOMS: atom_id res chain seq x y z
N MET A 1 12.38 -14.11 -15.51
CA MET A 1 13.44 -13.42 -14.73
C MET A 1 13.33 -13.97 -13.31
N VAL A 2 14.29 -14.76 -12.85
CA VAL A 2 14.23 -15.42 -11.52
C VAL A 2 14.92 -14.49 -10.53
N GLU A 3 14.15 -13.95 -9.59
CA GLU A 3 14.66 -13.18 -8.46
C GLU A 3 15.37 -14.15 -7.50
N ARG A 4 16.67 -13.94 -7.27
CA ARG A 4 17.59 -14.92 -6.68
C ARG A 4 17.87 -14.69 -5.18
N GLN A 5 17.07 -13.86 -4.52
CA GLN A 5 17.21 -13.56 -3.10
C GLN A 5 15.85 -13.67 -2.42
N SER A 6 15.72 -14.63 -1.51
CA SER A 6 14.60 -14.66 -0.58
C SER A 6 14.59 -13.32 0.18
N PRO A 7 13.43 -12.64 0.30
CA PRO A 7 13.31 -11.45 1.11
C PRO A 7 13.84 -11.76 2.52
N ALA A 8 14.67 -10.87 3.08
CA ALA A 8 15.08 -11.05 4.46
C ALA A 8 13.83 -11.07 5.35
N PRO A 9 13.78 -11.92 6.39
CA PRO A 9 12.60 -12.05 7.23
C PRO A 9 12.16 -10.69 7.78
N PHE A 10 10.84 -10.47 7.82
CA PHE A 10 10.27 -9.25 8.36
C PHE A 10 10.65 -9.11 9.85
N ASP A 11 11.22 -7.96 10.21
CA ASP A 11 11.58 -7.61 11.58
C ASP A 11 10.81 -6.35 11.99
N ALA A 12 9.83 -6.50 12.88
CA ALA A 12 8.99 -5.41 13.36
C ALA A 12 9.79 -4.32 14.10
N SER A 13 10.96 -4.67 14.66
CA SER A 13 11.86 -3.75 15.37
C SER A 13 12.76 -2.94 14.44
N SER A 14 12.85 -3.33 13.17
CA SER A 14 13.62 -2.62 12.16
C SER A 14 12.97 -1.30 11.74
N HIS A 15 13.77 -0.34 11.29
CA HIS A 15 13.26 0.92 10.74
C HIS A 15 12.41 0.67 9.48
N PRO A 16 11.39 1.52 9.22
CA PRO A 16 10.61 1.47 7.98
C PRO A 16 11.48 1.57 6.74
N ASP A 17 11.24 0.69 5.77
CA ASP A 17 11.89 0.80 4.46
C ASP A 17 11.32 2.02 3.70
N ILE A 18 12.20 2.76 3.03
CA ILE A 18 11.80 3.90 2.20
C ILE A 18 11.10 3.45 0.90
N ARG A 19 11.32 2.21 0.48
CA ARG A 19 10.72 1.63 -0.72
C ARG A 19 9.35 1.08 -0.37
N ILE A 20 8.35 1.94 -0.48
CA ILE A 20 6.94 1.61 -0.30
C ILE A 20 6.20 1.66 -1.64
N SER A 21 5.12 0.88 -1.73
CA SER A 21 4.16 0.89 -2.82
C SER A 21 2.79 1.26 -2.30
N ALA A 22 2.08 2.11 -3.05
CA ALA A 22 0.67 2.39 -2.83
C ALA A 22 -0.18 1.30 -3.48
N ILE A 23 -0.86 0.50 -2.67
CA ILE A 23 -1.73 -0.60 -3.09
C ILE A 23 -3.17 -0.13 -3.03
N SER A 24 -3.80 0.03 -4.19
CA SER A 24 -5.22 0.41 -4.31
C SER A 24 -6.16 -0.64 -3.71
N CYS A 25 -7.40 -0.26 -3.35
CA CYS A 25 -8.43 -1.20 -2.91
C CYS A 25 -8.70 -2.35 -3.90
N ALA A 26 -8.54 -2.11 -5.22
CA ALA A 26 -8.69 -3.13 -6.24
C ALA A 26 -7.58 -4.20 -6.13
N SER A 27 -6.33 -3.75 -5.99
CA SER A 27 -5.18 -4.63 -5.77
C SER A 27 -5.28 -5.39 -4.43
N VAL A 28 -5.75 -4.72 -3.37
CA VAL A 28 -6.05 -5.38 -2.08
C VAL A 28 -7.08 -6.49 -2.25
N SER A 29 -8.15 -6.24 -3.01
CA SER A 29 -9.20 -7.23 -3.25
C SER A 29 -8.66 -8.46 -3.98
N LEU A 30 -7.77 -8.26 -4.96
CA LEU A 30 -7.08 -9.37 -5.62
C LEU A 30 -6.18 -10.15 -4.66
N LEU A 31 -5.37 -9.47 -3.85
CA LEU A 31 -4.51 -10.12 -2.85
C LEU A 31 -5.32 -10.87 -1.77
N LYS A 32 -6.50 -10.38 -1.42
CA LYS A 32 -7.45 -11.07 -0.52
C LYS A 32 -7.98 -12.35 -1.16
N GLN A 33 -8.36 -12.31 -2.45
CA GLN A 33 -8.80 -13.50 -3.19
C GLN A 33 -7.70 -14.55 -3.29
N LEU A 34 -6.44 -14.14 -3.39
CA LEU A 34 -5.28 -15.02 -3.41
C LEU A 34 -4.84 -15.50 -2.01
N GLY A 35 -5.47 -15.04 -0.92
CA GLY A 35 -5.10 -15.37 0.46
C GLY A 35 -3.77 -14.76 0.94
N ALA A 36 -3.14 -13.91 0.13
CA ALA A 36 -1.87 -13.28 0.48
C ALA A 36 -2.04 -12.07 1.41
N TRP A 37 -3.16 -11.36 1.30
CA TRP A 37 -3.37 -10.08 1.99
C TRP A 37 -3.26 -10.15 3.53
N GLN A 38 -3.67 -11.27 4.13
CA GLN A 38 -3.56 -11.48 5.58
C GLN A 38 -2.11 -11.40 6.09
N HIS A 39 -1.14 -11.84 5.29
CA HIS A 39 0.28 -11.77 5.65
C HIS A 39 0.78 -10.33 5.59
N VAL A 40 0.32 -9.57 4.60
CA VAL A 40 0.66 -8.14 4.45
C VAL A 40 0.12 -7.32 5.63
N LEU A 41 -1.13 -7.57 6.03
CA LEU A 41 -1.73 -6.92 7.20
C LEU A 41 -1.03 -7.26 8.52
N ALA A 42 -0.51 -8.48 8.65
CA ALA A 42 0.20 -8.93 9.85
C ALA A 42 1.63 -8.36 9.98
N MET A 43 2.15 -7.75 8.91
CA MET A 43 3.46 -7.10 8.91
C MET A 43 3.31 -5.59 9.11
N ARG A 44 3.79 -4.76 8.17
CA ARG A 44 3.68 -3.30 8.23
C ARG A 44 2.92 -2.78 7.02
N SER A 45 1.69 -2.33 7.25
CA SER A 45 0.86 -1.66 6.26
C SER A 45 0.16 -0.47 6.90
N ALA A 46 -0.02 0.61 6.14
CA ALA A 46 -0.69 1.81 6.62
C ALA A 46 -1.78 2.21 5.62
N PRO A 47 -3.06 2.28 6.02
CA PRO A 47 -4.12 2.75 5.12
C PRO A 47 -3.91 4.24 4.81
N TYR A 48 -4.16 4.64 3.56
CA TYR A 48 -4.22 6.05 3.19
C TYR A 48 -5.67 6.42 2.84
N LEU A 49 -6.13 7.54 3.39
CA LEU A 49 -7.52 7.98 3.34
C LEU A 49 -7.74 9.12 2.34
N THR A 50 -6.70 9.89 2.06
CA THR A 50 -6.78 11.07 1.20
C THR A 50 -5.59 11.06 0.24
N LEU A 51 -5.86 11.38 -1.02
CA LEU A 51 -4.85 11.55 -2.06
C LEU A 51 -5.08 12.90 -2.72
N GLU A 52 -4.04 13.72 -2.72
CA GLU A 52 -4.09 15.09 -3.19
C GLU A 52 -3.09 15.25 -4.33
N THR A 53 -3.54 15.81 -5.46
CA THR A 53 -2.67 16.10 -6.61
C THR A 53 -2.93 17.52 -7.08
N TRP A 54 -1.87 18.30 -7.25
CA TRP A 54 -1.92 19.68 -7.69
C TRP A 54 -0.97 19.91 -8.87
N GLU A 55 -1.34 20.81 -9.77
CA GLU A 55 -0.46 21.37 -10.80
C GLU A 55 -0.34 22.90 -10.66
N GLU A 56 0.71 23.48 -11.25
CA GLU A 56 1.06 24.91 -11.10
C GLU A 56 -0.08 25.86 -11.53
N ASP A 57 -0.88 25.47 -12.54
CA ASP A 57 -1.95 26.31 -13.11
C ASP A 57 -3.34 26.05 -12.51
N ASN A 58 -3.40 25.88 -11.18
CA ASN A 58 -4.66 25.87 -10.41
C ASN A 58 -5.53 24.59 -10.59
N ALA A 59 -4.96 23.51 -11.11
CA ALA A 59 -5.60 22.20 -11.12
C ALA A 59 -5.31 21.50 -9.78
N HIS A 60 -6.33 21.34 -8.95
CA HIS A 60 -6.23 20.66 -7.67
C HIS A 60 -7.31 19.58 -7.57
N VAL A 61 -6.89 18.33 -7.40
CA VAL A 61 -7.81 17.19 -7.26
C VAL A 61 -7.54 16.50 -5.94
N ILE A 62 -8.56 16.45 -5.10
CA ILE A 62 -8.56 15.74 -3.82
C ILE A 62 -9.47 14.53 -3.96
N PHE A 63 -8.90 13.35 -3.75
CA PHE A 63 -9.64 12.12 -3.55
C PHE A 63 -9.67 11.82 -2.07
N ASP A 64 -10.86 11.64 -1.53
CA ASP A 64 -11.06 11.31 -0.12
C ASP A 64 -11.91 10.04 0.01
N ALA A 65 -11.46 9.08 0.82
CA ALA A 65 -12.13 7.81 1.03
C ALA A 65 -13.57 8.00 1.52
N LYS A 66 -13.78 8.95 2.44
CA LYS A 66 -15.09 9.25 3.02
C LYS A 66 -16.04 9.81 1.97
N SER A 67 -15.57 10.67 1.08
CA SER A 67 -16.37 11.21 -0.03
C SER A 67 -16.78 10.13 -1.04
N LEU A 68 -15.99 9.05 -1.17
CA LEU A 68 -16.29 7.90 -2.03
C LEU A 68 -17.08 6.79 -1.30
N GLY A 69 -17.39 6.95 -0.01
CA GLY A 69 -18.04 5.92 0.81
C GLY A 69 -17.15 4.69 1.06
N LEU A 70 -15.84 4.84 0.91
CA LEU A 70 -14.86 3.80 1.15
C LEU A 70 -14.24 3.97 2.56
N PRO A 71 -13.86 2.88 3.24
CA PRO A 71 -13.16 2.96 4.52
C PRO A 71 -11.74 3.53 4.36
N GLU A 72 -11.09 3.20 3.24
CA GLU A 72 -9.77 3.71 2.85
C GLU A 72 -9.67 3.78 1.30
N LEU A 73 -8.72 4.54 0.77
CA LEU A 73 -8.40 4.57 -0.67
C LEU A 73 -7.44 3.44 -1.08
N GLY A 74 -6.69 2.92 -0.10
CA GLY A 74 -5.72 1.86 -0.28
C GLY A 74 -4.76 1.79 0.90
N TYR A 75 -3.63 1.10 0.71
CA TYR A 75 -2.62 0.87 1.73
C TYR A 75 -1.22 1.17 1.18
N MET A 76 -0.42 1.86 1.98
CA MET A 76 1.03 1.94 1.80
C MET A 76 1.66 0.68 2.41
N VAL A 77 2.41 -0.05 1.60
CA VAL A 77 3.04 -1.31 2.00
C VAL A 77 4.51 -1.27 1.59
N GLU A 78 5.41 -1.73 2.46
CA GLU A 78 6.82 -1.87 2.11
C GLU A 78 7.00 -2.91 1.00
N ASN A 79 7.82 -2.61 -0.02
CA ASN A 79 8.02 -3.52 -1.14
C ASN A 79 8.56 -4.88 -0.70
N ARG A 80 9.37 -4.91 0.36
CA ARG A 80 9.95 -6.14 0.92
C ARG A 80 8.90 -7.11 1.46
N ILE A 81 7.70 -6.63 1.79
CA ILE A 81 6.56 -7.44 2.25
C ILE A 81 5.82 -8.08 1.04
N LEU A 82 5.95 -7.49 -0.14
CA LEU A 82 5.30 -7.92 -1.38
C LEU A 82 6.18 -8.81 -2.27
N GLN A 83 7.47 -8.95 -1.95
CA GLN A 83 8.46 -9.74 -2.69
C GLN A 83 8.46 -11.22 -2.28
#